data_AF-U3U2V4-F1
#
_entry.id   AF-U3U2V4-F1
#
_cell.length_a   1.000
_cell.length_b   1.000
_cell.length_c   1.000
_cell.angle_alpha   90.00
_cell.angle_beta   90.00
_cell.angle_gamma   90.00
#
_symmetry.space_group_name_H-M   'P 1'
#
loop_
_entity.id
_entity.type
_entity.pdbx_description
1 polymer ?
#
loop_
_entity_poly.entity_id
_entity_poly.type
_entity_poly.pdbx_seq_one_letter_code
_entity_poly.pdbx_strand_id
1 'polypeptide(L)'
;MSQRPTVKKDFSFGNPTVRAWLYQIVAIVAVFAVVGYLIHNTVINLANRGITSGFGFLERNAGFGIVQHLIDYSEGDTYARVFMVGLTNTLLISALCIVFASILGFAIGLARLSDNWLLRKLSTIYIETFRNIPPLLQIFFWYFAVLRNLPGPRQALNAFDLAFVSNRGLYIPWPEYAPSTWPSLIALAIAIAAIAALFRFNRKHQLKTGQLRRTWPAAAGLIVLLPLIAHTLFGAATHWDVPELRGFNFRGGFAMIPELAALTLALSIYTSSFIAEVIRAGIQSVPHGQSEAARSLGLPNPVTLRQVIIPQAMRVIIPPLTSQYLNIIKNSSLAAAIGYPDMMSLFAGTVLNQYRPGN
;
A
#
# COMPACT_ATOMS: atom_id res chain seq x y z
N MET A 1 23.08 -0.01 -50.31
CA MET A 1 21.60 0.08 -50.17
C MET A 1 21.02 -1.33 -50.27
N SER A 2 20.75 -1.96 -49.13
CA SER A 2 20.13 -3.30 -49.05
C SER A 2 18.61 -3.09 -49.04
N GLN A 3 17.95 -3.44 -50.15
CA GLN A 3 16.49 -3.41 -50.24
C GLN A 3 15.92 -4.62 -49.49
N ARG A 4 15.14 -4.36 -48.44
CA ARG A 4 14.32 -5.38 -47.77
C ARG A 4 13.21 -5.83 -48.73
N PRO A 5 13.01 -7.13 -48.97
CA PRO A 5 11.89 -7.57 -49.77
C PRO A 5 10.58 -7.32 -49.01
N THR A 6 9.71 -6.52 -49.61
CA THR A 6 8.33 -6.30 -49.16
C THR A 6 7.53 -7.58 -49.39
N VAL A 7 7.39 -8.41 -48.35
CA VAL A 7 6.50 -9.58 -48.40
C VAL A 7 5.07 -9.08 -48.56
N LYS A 8 4.50 -9.21 -49.76
CA LYS A 8 3.06 -9.13 -49.97
C LYS A 8 2.42 -10.22 -49.11
N LYS A 9 1.57 -9.82 -48.15
CA LYS A 9 0.74 -10.72 -47.35
C LYS A 9 -0.38 -11.26 -48.26
N ASP A 10 -0.04 -12.21 -49.12
CA ASP A 10 -1.06 -12.96 -49.84
C ASP A 10 -1.73 -13.91 -48.82
N PHE A 11 -3.00 -13.63 -48.53
CA PHE A 11 -3.89 -14.47 -47.73
C PHE A 11 -4.23 -15.75 -48.52
N SER A 12 -3.23 -16.61 -48.71
CA SER A 12 -3.38 -17.91 -49.37
C SER A 12 -3.20 -19.04 -48.36
N PHE A 13 -4.05 -20.06 -48.47
CA PHE A 13 -3.95 -21.29 -47.66
C PHE A 13 -2.63 -22.05 -47.84
N GLY A 14 -1.87 -21.75 -48.89
CA GLY A 14 -0.51 -22.27 -49.08
C GLY A 14 0.55 -21.62 -48.18
N ASN A 15 0.23 -20.48 -47.54
CA ASN A 15 1.15 -19.81 -46.64
C ASN A 15 1.16 -20.50 -45.26
N PRO A 16 2.31 -21.03 -44.78
CA PRO A 16 2.39 -21.74 -43.50
C PRO A 16 1.97 -20.86 -42.31
N THR A 17 2.17 -19.54 -42.40
CA THR A 17 1.77 -18.58 -41.36
C THR A 17 0.26 -18.49 -41.26
N VAL A 18 -0.45 -18.36 -42.39
CA VAL A 18 -1.93 -18.26 -42.42
C VAL A 18 -2.57 -19.54 -41.87
N ARG A 19 -2.02 -20.71 -42.22
CA ARG A 19 -2.47 -22.01 -41.69
C ARG A 19 -2.25 -22.16 -40.18
N ALA A 20 -1.11 -21.69 -39.66
CA ALA A 20 -0.83 -21.70 -38.23
C ALA A 20 -1.83 -20.83 -37.44
N TRP A 21 -2.10 -19.61 -37.92
CA TRP A 21 -3.13 -18.74 -37.35
C TRP A 21 -4.52 -19.39 -37.40
N LEU A 22 -4.88 -20.02 -38.52
CA LEU A 22 -6.18 -20.68 -38.67
C LEU A 22 -6.34 -21.85 -37.68
N TYR A 23 -5.33 -22.71 -37.54
CA TYR A 23 -5.39 -23.80 -36.55
C TYR A 23 -5.41 -23.30 -35.12
N GLN A 24 -4.68 -22.22 -34.80
CA GLN A 24 -4.71 -21.63 -33.48
C GLN A 24 -6.08 -21.00 -33.15
N ILE A 25 -6.70 -20.32 -34.12
CA ILE A 25 -8.07 -19.80 -33.98
C ILE A 25 -9.07 -20.93 -33.79
N VAL A 26 -9.00 -21.98 -34.64
CA VAL A 26 -9.89 -23.15 -34.53
C VAL A 26 -9.71 -23.84 -33.18
N ALA A 27 -8.48 -24.04 -32.72
CA ALA A 27 -8.19 -24.62 -31.41
C ALA A 27 -8.77 -23.76 -30.27
N ILE A 28 -8.59 -22.43 -30.34
CA ILE A 28 -9.15 -21.50 -29.35
C ILE A 28 -10.68 -21.57 -29.33
N VAL A 29 -11.33 -21.55 -30.49
CA VAL A 29 -12.79 -21.66 -30.60
C VAL A 29 -13.28 -23.00 -30.08
N ALA A 30 -12.61 -24.10 -30.41
CA ALA A 30 -12.95 -25.43 -29.92
C ALA A 30 -12.82 -25.52 -28.39
N VAL A 31 -11.75 -24.96 -27.82
CA VAL A 31 -11.58 -24.88 -26.35
C VAL A 31 -12.70 -24.08 -25.71
N PHE A 32 -13.01 -22.88 -26.21
CA PHE A 32 -14.09 -22.07 -25.68
C PHE A 32 -15.46 -22.74 -25.82
N ALA A 33 -15.72 -23.45 -26.92
CA ALA A 33 -16.96 -24.20 -27.12
C ALA A 33 -17.10 -25.37 -26.13
N VAL A 34 -16.02 -26.15 -25.92
CA VAL A 34 -16.00 -27.25 -24.95
C VAL A 34 -16.17 -26.71 -23.52
N VAL A 35 -15.44 -25.67 -23.15
CA VAL A 35 -15.57 -25.03 -21.83
C VAL A 35 -16.98 -24.47 -21.63
N GLY A 36 -17.53 -23.78 -22.64
CA GLY A 36 -18.89 -23.25 -22.61
C GLY A 36 -19.94 -24.35 -22.44
N TYR A 37 -19.81 -25.46 -23.17
CA TYR A 37 -20.68 -26.63 -23.05
C TYR A 37 -20.62 -27.26 -21.66
N LEU A 38 -19.42 -27.43 -21.10
CA LEU A 38 -19.23 -27.97 -19.75
C LEU A 38 -19.83 -27.05 -18.68
N ILE A 39 -19.62 -25.74 -18.76
CA ILE A 39 -20.20 -24.76 -17.83
C ILE A 39 -21.72 -24.80 -17.93
N HIS A 40 -22.28 -24.73 -19.14
CA HIS A 40 -23.71 -24.73 -19.35
C HIS A 40 -24.39 -25.99 -18.78
N ASN A 41 -23.84 -27.17 -19.08
CA ASN A 41 -24.34 -28.42 -18.52
C ASN A 41 -24.21 -28.48 -17.00
N THR A 42 -23.12 -27.97 -16.45
CA THR A 42 -22.92 -27.94 -14.99
C THR A 42 -23.96 -27.05 -14.32
N VAL A 43 -24.20 -25.84 -14.86
CA VAL A 43 -25.19 -24.91 -14.33
C VAL A 43 -26.60 -25.49 -14.39
N ILE A 44 -26.99 -26.11 -15.51
CA ILE A 44 -28.30 -26.76 -15.63
C ILE A 44 -28.44 -27.92 -14.63
N ASN A 45 -27.42 -28.78 -14.51
CA ASN A 45 -27.44 -29.90 -13.58
C ASN A 45 -27.50 -29.44 -12.11
N LEU A 46 -26.87 -28.32 -11.77
CA LEU A 46 -26.93 -27.73 -10.44
C LEU A 46 -28.29 -27.08 -10.18
N ALA A 47 -28.83 -26.33 -11.15
CA ALA A 47 -30.15 -25.71 -11.05
C ALA A 47 -31.27 -26.76 -10.87
N ASN A 48 -31.20 -27.87 -11.61
CA ASN A 48 -32.13 -29.00 -11.47
C ASN A 48 -32.05 -29.69 -10.09
N ARG A 49 -30.95 -29.50 -9.35
CA ARG A 49 -30.74 -30.00 -7.99
C ARG A 49 -31.05 -28.95 -6.91
N GLY A 50 -31.63 -27.80 -7.29
CA GLY A 50 -31.93 -26.69 -6.38
C GLY A 50 -30.69 -25.93 -5.88
N ILE A 51 -29.52 -26.14 -6.50
CA ILE A 51 -28.29 -25.44 -6.14
C ILE A 51 -28.21 -24.17 -6.99
N THR A 52 -28.42 -23.01 -6.37
CA THR A 52 -28.23 -21.71 -7.02
C THR A 52 -26.75 -21.41 -7.22
N SER A 53 -26.20 -21.86 -8.34
CA SER A 53 -24.84 -21.56 -8.79
C SER A 53 -24.79 -20.26 -9.60
N GLY A 54 -23.80 -19.40 -9.34
CA GLY A 54 -23.57 -18.17 -10.11
C GLY A 54 -23.22 -16.97 -9.23
N PHE A 55 -23.22 -15.77 -9.83
CA PHE A 55 -22.90 -14.51 -9.14
C PHE A 55 -24.13 -13.81 -8.53
N GLY A 56 -25.32 -14.40 -8.62
CA GLY A 56 -26.56 -13.79 -8.10
C GLY A 56 -26.55 -13.58 -6.58
N PHE A 57 -25.67 -14.25 -5.84
CA PHE A 57 -25.47 -13.99 -4.41
C PHE A 57 -24.95 -12.57 -4.15
N LEU A 58 -24.20 -11.97 -5.10
CA LEU A 58 -23.62 -10.64 -4.95
C LEU A 58 -24.68 -9.54 -4.80
N GLU A 59 -25.89 -9.75 -5.32
CA GLU A 59 -27.01 -8.81 -5.23
C GLU A 59 -27.85 -9.00 -3.98
N ARG A 60 -27.66 -10.10 -3.23
CA ARG A 60 -28.39 -10.34 -1.98
C ARG A 60 -27.85 -9.44 -0.86
N ASN A 61 -28.74 -9.03 0.04
CA ASN A 61 -28.38 -8.28 1.24
C ASN A 61 -27.54 -9.16 2.17
N ALA A 62 -26.47 -8.58 2.72
CA ALA A 62 -25.52 -9.27 3.58
C ALA A 62 -26.11 -9.55 4.97
N GLY A 63 -26.74 -8.56 5.60
CA GLY A 63 -27.42 -8.72 6.89
C GLY A 63 -26.48 -8.82 8.10
N PHE A 64 -25.24 -8.34 7.99
CA PHE A 64 -24.29 -8.29 9.10
C PHE A 64 -23.42 -7.02 9.07
N GLY A 65 -23.02 -6.55 10.26
CA GLY A 65 -22.13 -5.38 10.41
C GLY A 65 -20.65 -5.72 10.19
N ILE A 66 -19.90 -4.76 9.65
CA ILE A 66 -18.44 -4.83 9.50
C ILE A 66 -17.82 -3.73 10.36
N VAL A 67 -16.94 -4.08 11.29
CA VAL A 67 -16.39 -3.13 12.27
C VAL A 67 -15.45 -2.10 11.64
N GLN A 68 -14.66 -2.51 10.64
CA GLN A 68 -13.75 -1.64 9.90
C GLN A 68 -14.18 -1.59 8.44
N HIS A 69 -14.47 -0.41 7.93
CA HIS A 69 -14.75 -0.20 6.51
C HIS A 69 -14.20 1.15 6.06
N LEU A 70 -13.45 1.16 4.95
CA LEU A 70 -12.91 2.39 4.37
C LEU A 70 -13.94 3.12 3.49
N ILE A 71 -14.90 2.37 2.96
CA ILE A 71 -16.05 2.87 2.20
C ILE A 71 -17.30 2.75 3.06
N ASP A 72 -18.29 3.61 2.84
CA ASP A 72 -19.54 3.55 3.59
C ASP A 72 -20.20 2.18 3.42
N TYR A 73 -20.63 1.59 4.53
CA TYR A 73 -21.25 0.28 4.56
C TYR A 73 -22.34 0.25 5.62
N SER A 74 -23.46 -0.39 5.28
CA SER A 74 -24.56 -0.67 6.19
C SER A 74 -24.95 -2.15 6.10
N GLU A 75 -25.57 -2.69 7.15
CA GLU A 75 -25.97 -4.10 7.20
C GLU A 75 -26.99 -4.49 6.11
N GLY A 76 -27.71 -3.49 5.56
CA GLY A 76 -28.64 -3.66 4.45
C GLY A 76 -27.97 -3.70 3.07
N ASP A 77 -26.66 -3.45 2.97
CA ASP A 77 -25.94 -3.48 1.71
C ASP A 77 -25.76 -4.91 1.18
N THR A 78 -25.44 -5.00 -0.11
CA THR A 78 -25.29 -6.27 -0.81
C THR A 78 -23.94 -6.96 -0.55
N TYR A 79 -23.87 -8.27 -0.79
CA TYR A 79 -22.60 -9.02 -0.75
C TYR A 79 -21.54 -8.48 -1.71
N ALA A 80 -21.93 -7.86 -2.83
CA ALA A 80 -21.00 -7.13 -3.70
C ALA A 80 -20.28 -6.00 -2.96
N ARG A 81 -21.03 -5.25 -2.12
CA ARG A 81 -20.45 -4.18 -1.32
C ARG A 81 -19.56 -4.71 -0.21
N VAL A 82 -19.93 -5.83 0.43
CA VAL A 82 -19.06 -6.56 1.36
C VAL A 82 -17.74 -6.94 0.70
N PHE A 83 -17.75 -7.43 -0.54
CA PHE A 83 -16.53 -7.77 -1.27
C PHE A 83 -15.64 -6.54 -1.49
N MET A 84 -16.23 -5.41 -1.87
CA MET A 84 -15.51 -4.14 -2.02
C MET A 84 -14.94 -3.63 -0.69
N VAL A 85 -15.68 -3.76 0.41
CA VAL A 85 -15.19 -3.45 1.76
C VAL A 85 -13.99 -4.35 2.11
N GLY A 86 -14.10 -5.66 1.91
CA GLY A 86 -13.01 -6.60 2.16
C GLY A 86 -11.78 -6.29 1.32
N LEU A 87 -11.95 -6.03 0.02
CA LEU A 87 -10.87 -5.65 -0.87
C LEU A 87 -10.18 -4.36 -0.43
N THR A 88 -10.96 -3.31 -0.11
CA THR A 88 -10.40 -2.04 0.34
C THR A 88 -9.70 -2.17 1.69
N ASN A 89 -10.22 -2.98 2.62
CA ASN A 89 -9.57 -3.28 3.88
C ASN A 89 -8.26 -4.07 3.70
N THR A 90 -8.21 -5.02 2.77
CA THR A 90 -6.99 -5.74 2.38
C THR A 90 -5.95 -4.79 1.79
N LEU A 91 -6.38 -3.85 0.94
CA LEU A 91 -5.50 -2.83 0.36
C LEU A 91 -5.00 -1.86 1.44
N LEU A 92 -5.86 -1.46 2.39
CA LEU A 92 -5.50 -0.59 3.50
C LEU A 92 -4.40 -1.22 4.36
N ILE A 93 -4.61 -2.44 4.86
CA ILE A 93 -3.59 -3.12 5.68
C ILE A 93 -2.31 -3.36 4.88
N SER A 94 -2.41 -3.74 3.60
CA SER A 94 -1.24 -3.97 2.76
C SER A 94 -0.44 -2.70 2.53
N ALA A 95 -1.11 -1.57 2.25
CA ALA A 95 -0.47 -0.27 2.05
C ALA A 95 0.25 0.20 3.31
N LEU A 96 -0.41 0.13 4.47
CA LEU A 96 0.19 0.47 5.76
C LEU A 96 1.43 -0.40 6.02
N CYS A 97 1.30 -1.72 5.87
CA CYS A 97 2.41 -2.64 6.05
C CYS A 97 3.58 -2.35 5.10
N ILE A 98 3.32 -2.08 3.82
CA ILE A 98 4.37 -1.76 2.85
C ILE A 98 5.12 -0.49 3.27
N VAL A 99 4.41 0.57 3.66
CA VAL A 99 5.03 1.83 4.10
C VAL A 99 5.90 1.61 5.34
N PHE A 100 5.35 1.00 6.39
CA PHE A 100 6.09 0.79 7.64
C PHE A 100 7.22 -0.23 7.49
N ALA A 101 7.00 -1.35 6.80
CA ALA A 101 8.04 -2.35 6.55
C ALA A 101 9.20 -1.78 5.73
N SER A 102 8.92 -0.93 4.75
CA SER A 102 9.96 -0.32 3.92
C SER A 102 10.78 0.70 4.70
N ILE A 103 10.14 1.55 5.51
CA ILE A 103 10.85 2.52 6.37
C ILE A 103 11.74 1.76 7.38
N LEU A 104 11.16 0.82 8.12
CA LEU A 104 11.89 0.04 9.12
C LEU A 104 12.98 -0.81 8.48
N GLY A 105 12.65 -1.52 7.39
CA GLY A 105 13.58 -2.42 6.71
C GLY A 105 14.75 -1.67 6.08
N PHE A 106 14.50 -0.47 5.54
CA PHE A 106 15.56 0.40 5.04
C PHE A 106 16.48 0.89 6.17
N ALA A 107 15.91 1.39 7.27
CA ALA A 107 16.69 1.84 8.42
C ALA A 107 17.56 0.71 9.01
N ILE A 108 16.98 -0.47 9.20
CA ILE A 108 17.67 -1.65 9.76
C ILE A 108 18.70 -2.22 8.78
N GLY A 109 18.38 -2.23 7.47
CA GLY A 109 19.31 -2.65 6.42
C GLY A 109 20.55 -1.78 6.36
N LEU A 110 20.39 -0.46 6.46
CA LEU A 110 21.52 0.48 6.54
C LEU A 110 22.30 0.34 7.85
N ALA A 111 21.61 0.23 8.99
CA ALA A 111 22.25 0.05 10.29
C ALA A 111 23.12 -1.23 10.32
N ARG A 112 22.71 -2.28 9.62
CA ARG A 112 23.49 -3.51 9.47
C ARG A 112 24.74 -3.35 8.59
N LEU A 113 24.75 -2.39 7.67
CA LEU A 113 25.94 -2.05 6.87
C LEU A 113 26.85 -1.04 7.55
N SER A 114 26.42 -0.45 8.68
CA SER A 114 27.20 0.54 9.42
C SER A 114 28.51 -0.04 9.95
N ASP A 115 29.57 0.77 9.98
CA ASP A 115 30.84 0.48 10.64
C ASP A 115 30.72 0.38 12.16
N ASN A 116 29.65 0.93 12.74
CA ASN A 116 29.38 0.84 14.18
C ASN A 116 28.99 -0.59 14.55
N TRP A 117 29.84 -1.25 15.34
CA TRP A 117 29.65 -2.62 15.82
C TRP A 117 28.32 -2.82 16.55
N LEU A 118 27.92 -1.89 17.42
CA LEU A 118 26.70 -2.02 18.22
C LEU A 118 25.46 -1.98 17.32
N LEU A 119 25.37 -0.99 16.42
CA LEU A 119 24.27 -0.89 15.47
C LEU A 119 24.18 -2.15 14.60
N ARG A 120 25.31 -2.59 14.05
CA ARG A 120 25.39 -3.80 13.24
C ARG A 120 24.91 -5.03 14.02
N LYS A 121 25.34 -5.20 15.28
CA LYS A 121 24.98 -6.35 16.11
C LYS A 121 23.51 -6.33 16.49
N LEU A 122 22.96 -5.19 16.91
CA LEU A 122 21.54 -5.04 17.24
C LEU A 122 20.65 -5.30 16.02
N SER A 123 21.00 -4.76 14.85
CA SER A 123 20.27 -5.03 13.61
C SER A 123 20.35 -6.51 13.20
N THR A 124 21.48 -7.19 13.47
CA THR A 124 21.62 -8.63 13.20
C THR A 124 20.70 -9.44 14.09
N ILE A 125 20.67 -9.16 15.40
CA ILE A 125 19.77 -9.84 16.35
C ILE A 125 18.30 -9.61 15.96
N TYR A 126 17.93 -8.38 15.61
CA TYR A 126 16.57 -8.07 15.15
C TYR A 126 16.19 -8.94 13.95
N ILE A 127 17.02 -8.94 12.90
CA ILE A 127 16.72 -9.65 11.66
C ILE A 127 16.63 -11.15 11.90
N GLU A 128 17.58 -11.74 12.62
CA GLU A 128 17.58 -13.17 12.91
C GLU A 128 16.37 -13.57 13.77
N THR A 129 16.00 -12.76 14.74
CA THR A 129 14.84 -13.06 15.60
C THR A 129 13.55 -13.05 14.81
N PHE A 130 13.24 -11.95 14.12
CA PHE A 130 11.93 -11.77 13.49
C PHE A 130 11.75 -12.58 12.20
N ARG A 131 12.82 -12.98 11.52
CA ARG A 131 12.74 -13.89 10.35
C ARG A 131 12.43 -15.33 10.74
N ASN A 132 12.81 -15.73 11.94
CA ASN A 132 12.65 -17.11 12.42
C ASN A 132 11.32 -17.34 13.15
N ILE A 133 10.58 -16.28 13.48
CA ILE A 133 9.26 -16.39 14.13
C ILE A 133 8.16 -16.42 13.07
N PRO A 134 7.26 -17.43 13.08
CA PRO A 134 6.13 -17.48 12.16
C PRO A 134 5.28 -16.20 12.20
N PRO A 135 4.85 -15.65 11.06
CA PRO A 135 4.12 -14.37 11.02
C PRO A 135 2.80 -14.44 11.81
N LEU A 136 2.11 -15.57 11.78
CA LEU A 136 0.88 -15.78 12.56
C LEU A 136 1.13 -15.67 14.07
N LEU A 137 2.26 -16.20 14.56
CA LEU A 137 2.61 -16.09 15.98
C LEU A 137 2.90 -14.63 16.36
N GLN A 138 3.53 -13.86 15.47
CA GLN A 138 3.73 -12.42 15.70
C GLN A 138 2.40 -11.67 15.77
N ILE A 139 1.47 -11.99 14.87
CA ILE A 139 0.11 -11.41 14.88
C ILE A 139 -0.57 -11.70 16.22
N PHE A 140 -0.54 -12.95 16.68
CA PHE A 140 -1.11 -13.33 17.98
C PHE A 140 -0.41 -12.67 19.17
N PHE A 141 0.91 -12.55 19.13
CA PHE A 141 1.66 -11.86 20.17
C PHE A 141 1.24 -10.39 20.28
N TRP A 142 1.26 -9.64 19.17
CA TRP A 142 0.88 -8.23 19.19
C TRP A 142 -0.59 -8.02 19.56
N TYR A 143 -1.49 -8.89 19.09
CA TYR A 143 -2.91 -8.77 19.41
C TYR A 143 -3.22 -9.19 20.86
N PHE A 144 -2.93 -10.44 21.22
CA PHE A 144 -3.35 -11.01 22.51
C PHE A 144 -2.43 -10.63 23.67
N ALA A 145 -1.11 -10.58 23.46
CA ALA A 145 -0.16 -10.32 24.54
C ALA A 145 0.08 -8.83 24.78
N VAL A 146 -0.01 -8.00 23.72
CA VAL A 146 0.26 -6.55 23.83
C VAL A 146 -1.03 -5.75 23.84
N LEU A 147 -1.75 -5.68 22.73
CA LEU A 147 -2.85 -4.72 22.56
C LEU A 147 -4.08 -5.05 23.43
N ARG A 148 -4.43 -6.33 23.57
CA ARG A 148 -5.59 -6.74 24.39
C ARG A 148 -5.36 -6.51 25.90
N ASN A 149 -4.10 -6.48 26.33
CA ASN A 149 -3.70 -6.23 27.71
C ASN A 149 -3.59 -4.74 28.06
N LEU A 150 -3.83 -3.84 27.09
CA LEU A 150 -3.91 -2.41 27.35
C LEU A 150 -5.11 -2.08 28.26
N PRO A 151 -5.08 -0.93 28.96
CA PRO A 151 -6.19 -0.52 29.80
C PRO A 151 -7.47 -0.26 28.97
N GLY A 152 -8.62 -0.38 29.64
CA GLY A 152 -9.91 -0.05 29.05
C GLY A 152 -10.04 1.46 28.74
N PRO A 153 -11.04 1.88 27.94
CA PRO A 153 -11.16 3.27 27.47
C PRO A 153 -11.21 4.34 28.57
N ARG A 154 -11.74 4.01 29.76
CA ARG A 154 -11.79 4.92 30.91
C ARG A 154 -10.43 5.20 31.54
N GLN A 155 -9.47 4.30 31.34
CA GLN A 155 -8.09 4.40 31.85
C GLN A 155 -7.10 4.39 30.68
N ALA A 156 -7.54 4.82 29.49
CA ALA A 156 -6.73 4.82 28.29
C ALA A 156 -5.45 5.63 28.51
N LEU A 157 -4.36 5.16 27.93
CA LEU A 157 -3.10 5.90 27.90
C LEU A 157 -3.30 7.11 26.98
N ASN A 158 -3.13 8.32 27.50
CA ASN A 158 -3.21 9.55 26.72
C ASN A 158 -1.81 10.05 26.35
N ALA A 159 -1.70 10.64 25.17
CA ALA A 159 -0.54 11.40 24.74
C ALA A 159 -1.00 12.84 24.47
N PHE A 160 -0.60 13.75 25.35
CA PHE A 160 -0.90 15.19 25.29
C PHE A 160 -2.40 15.51 25.15
N ASP A 161 -3.28 14.67 25.69
CA ASP A 161 -4.75 14.76 25.56
C ASP A 161 -5.26 14.83 24.10
N LEU A 162 -4.43 14.43 23.14
CA LEU A 162 -4.74 14.44 21.70
C LEU A 162 -4.91 13.02 21.15
N ALA A 163 -4.07 12.09 21.59
CA ALA A 163 -4.13 10.69 21.15
C ALA A 163 -4.36 9.76 22.35
N PHE A 164 -5.21 8.75 22.16
CA PHE A 164 -5.57 7.79 23.21
C PHE A 164 -5.35 6.37 22.74
N VAL A 165 -4.74 5.56 23.60
CA VAL A 165 -4.47 4.14 23.36
C VAL A 165 -5.18 3.31 24.42
N SER A 166 -6.00 2.37 23.98
CA SER A 166 -6.76 1.46 24.84
C SER A 166 -6.82 0.06 24.24
N ASN A 167 -7.35 -0.91 25.00
CA ASN A 167 -7.67 -2.23 24.46
C ASN A 167 -8.75 -2.25 23.37
N ARG A 168 -9.39 -1.10 23.09
CA ARG A 168 -10.35 -0.93 21.99
C ARG A 168 -9.78 -0.24 20.76
N GLY A 169 -8.52 0.17 20.81
CA GLY A 169 -7.84 0.75 19.67
C GLY A 169 -7.04 2.00 20.02
N LEU A 170 -6.46 2.56 18.96
CA LEU A 170 -5.76 3.84 18.95
C LEU A 170 -6.70 4.90 18.37
N TYR A 171 -6.89 5.99 19.09
CA TYR A 171 -7.70 7.14 18.69
C TYR A 171 -6.77 8.33 18.49
N ILE A 172 -6.78 8.92 17.29
CA ILE A 172 -5.98 10.10 16.95
C ILE A 172 -6.85 11.19 16.34
N PRO A 173 -6.47 12.47 16.46
CA PRO A 173 -7.23 13.55 15.86
C PRO A 173 -7.27 13.40 14.35
N TRP A 174 -8.45 13.57 13.76
CA TRP A 174 -8.61 13.49 12.32
C TRP A 174 -9.06 14.84 11.75
N PRO A 175 -8.47 15.27 10.61
CA PRO A 175 -8.91 16.48 9.95
C PRO A 175 -10.28 16.25 9.32
N GLU A 176 -11.27 17.06 9.73
CA GLU A 176 -12.57 17.08 9.08
C GLU A 176 -12.63 18.16 8.00
N TYR A 177 -13.37 17.86 6.93
CA TYR A 177 -13.55 18.75 5.80
C TYR A 177 -14.58 19.82 6.13
N ALA A 178 -14.16 21.07 6.10
CA ALA A 178 -15.04 22.23 6.21
C ALA A 178 -15.33 22.81 4.82
N PRO A 179 -16.43 23.57 4.62
CA PRO A 179 -16.68 24.26 3.35
C PRO A 179 -15.51 25.19 2.91
N SER A 180 -14.75 25.71 3.87
CA SER A 180 -13.53 26.52 3.72
C SER A 180 -12.30 25.74 3.23
N THR A 181 -12.35 24.41 3.16
CA THR A 181 -11.26 23.58 2.61
C THR A 181 -11.02 23.90 1.13
N TRP A 182 -12.08 24.08 0.33
CA TRP A 182 -11.95 24.33 -1.11
C TRP A 182 -11.19 25.63 -1.44
N PRO A 183 -11.54 26.80 -0.85
CA PRO A 183 -10.75 28.02 -1.03
C PRO A 183 -9.27 27.87 -0.67
N SER A 184 -8.97 27.10 0.37
CA SER A 184 -7.59 26.88 0.84
C SER A 184 -6.80 25.99 -0.12
N LEU A 185 -7.43 24.96 -0.69
CA LEU A 185 -6.83 24.13 -1.74
C LEU A 185 -6.60 24.92 -3.03
N ILE A 186 -7.53 25.79 -3.41
CA ILE A 186 -7.39 26.68 -4.58
C ILE A 186 -6.22 27.65 -4.35
N ALA A 187 -6.13 28.26 -3.16
CA ALA A 187 -5.03 29.15 -2.82
C ALA A 187 -3.67 28.44 -2.87
N LEU A 188 -3.60 27.20 -2.39
CA LEU A 188 -2.40 26.36 -2.50
C LEU A 188 -2.05 26.04 -3.96
N ALA A 189 -3.04 25.71 -4.79
CA ALA A 189 -2.84 25.45 -6.21
C ALA A 189 -2.31 26.70 -6.95
N ILE A 190 -2.86 27.88 -6.63
CA ILE A 190 -2.39 29.17 -7.14
C ILE A 190 -0.95 29.43 -6.69
N ALA A 191 -0.61 29.15 -5.42
CA ALA A 191 0.75 29.29 -4.90
C ALA A 191 1.74 28.40 -5.67
N ILE A 192 1.39 27.13 -5.89
CA ILE A 192 2.22 26.18 -6.65
C ILE A 192 2.39 26.66 -8.10
N ALA A 193 1.31 27.10 -8.76
CA ALA A 193 1.37 27.61 -10.12
C ALA A 193 2.26 28.87 -10.22
N ALA A 194 2.13 29.81 -9.27
CA ALA A 194 2.94 31.02 -9.18
C ALA A 194 4.42 30.69 -8.93
N ILE A 195 4.72 29.72 -8.07
CA ILE A 195 6.08 29.23 -7.82
C ILE A 195 6.68 28.58 -9.07
N ALA A 196 5.91 27.73 -9.75
CA ALA A 196 6.34 27.11 -10.99
C ALA A 196 6.61 28.15 -12.08
N ALA A 197 5.76 29.17 -12.20
CA ALA A 197 5.94 30.29 -13.12
C ALA A 197 7.20 31.11 -12.76
N LEU A 198 7.39 31.44 -11.49
CA LEU A 198 8.57 32.15 -10.98
C LEU A 198 9.86 31.36 -11.24
N PHE A 199 9.83 30.04 -11.00
CA PHE A 199 10.96 29.16 -11.26
C PHE A 199 11.30 29.09 -12.75
N ARG A 200 10.28 28.94 -13.62
CA ARG A 200 10.46 28.97 -15.08
C ARG A 200 10.99 30.32 -15.57
N PHE A 201 10.46 31.43 -15.05
CA PHE A 201 10.89 32.78 -15.39
C PHE A 201 12.34 33.04 -14.98
N ASN A 202 12.71 32.73 -13.74
CA ASN A 202 14.06 32.93 -13.23
C ASN A 202 15.07 32.00 -13.91
N ARG A 203 14.69 30.77 -14.25
CA ARG A 203 15.53 29.87 -15.06
C ARG A 203 15.76 30.42 -16.46
N LYS A 204 14.73 30.97 -17.12
CA LYS A 204 14.86 31.60 -18.45
C LYS A 204 15.75 32.86 -18.40
N HIS A 205 15.63 33.66 -17.34
CA HIS A 205 16.51 34.80 -17.09
C HIS A 205 17.95 34.37 -16.83
N GLN A 206 18.17 33.35 -16.00
CA GLN A 206 19.49 32.80 -15.73
C GLN A 206 20.16 32.29 -17.01
N LEU A 207 19.43 31.57 -17.88
CA LEU A 207 19.95 31.09 -19.16
C LEU A 207 20.37 32.23 -20.11
N LYS A 208 19.71 33.39 -20.03
CA LYS A 208 20.01 34.56 -20.87
C LYS A 208 21.11 35.47 -20.32
N THR A 209 21.21 35.59 -18.99
CA THR A 209 22.03 36.62 -18.32
C THR A 209 23.14 36.05 -17.43
N GLY A 210 23.16 34.74 -17.19
CA GLY A 210 24.12 34.07 -16.30
C GLY A 210 23.93 34.34 -14.80
N GLN A 211 23.08 35.30 -14.41
CA GLN A 211 22.88 35.69 -13.01
C GLN A 211 21.83 34.82 -12.31
N LEU A 212 22.19 34.32 -11.12
CA LEU A 212 21.32 33.53 -10.25
C LEU A 212 20.44 34.44 -9.39
N ARG A 213 19.12 34.37 -9.58
CA ARG A 213 18.14 35.02 -8.69
C ARG A 213 17.63 34.01 -7.66
N ARG A 214 17.61 34.41 -6.38
CA ARG A 214 17.09 33.58 -5.28
C ARG A 214 15.56 33.49 -5.38
N THR A 215 15.05 32.33 -5.83
CA THR A 215 13.62 32.02 -5.95
C THR A 215 12.98 31.62 -4.63
N TRP A 216 13.75 31.04 -3.72
CA TRP A 216 13.23 30.41 -2.50
C TRP A 216 12.49 31.36 -1.54
N PRO A 217 12.87 32.65 -1.33
CA PRO A 217 12.16 33.51 -0.39
C PRO A 217 10.76 33.87 -0.87
N ALA A 218 10.63 34.19 -2.16
CA ALA A 218 9.34 34.48 -2.78
C ALA A 218 8.45 33.23 -2.85
N ALA A 219 9.05 32.05 -3.07
CA ALA A 219 8.32 30.78 -3.03
C ALA A 219 7.81 30.44 -1.62
N ALA A 220 8.65 30.62 -0.60
CA ALA A 220 8.23 30.46 0.79
C ALA A 220 7.12 31.45 1.16
N GLY A 221 7.25 32.71 0.74
CA GLY A 221 6.22 33.73 0.89
C GLY A 221 4.89 33.32 0.26
N LEU A 222 4.90 32.89 -1.00
CA LEU A 222 3.66 32.46 -1.70
C LEU A 222 2.98 31.25 -1.05
N ILE A 223 3.77 30.27 -0.57
CA ILE A 223 3.24 29.08 0.13
C ILE A 223 2.60 29.43 1.47
N VAL A 224 3.07 30.47 2.16
CA VAL A 224 2.52 30.85 3.47
C VAL A 224 1.39 31.87 3.30
N LEU A 225 1.62 32.92 2.51
CA LEU A 225 0.76 34.09 2.43
C LEU A 225 -0.58 33.77 1.75
N LEU A 226 -0.58 32.95 0.69
CA LEU A 226 -1.81 32.63 -0.04
C LEU A 226 -2.76 31.73 0.80
N PRO A 227 -2.30 30.64 1.44
CA PRO A 227 -3.14 29.89 2.38
C PRO A 227 -3.55 30.71 3.60
N LEU A 228 -2.70 31.62 4.09
CA LEU A 228 -3.06 32.51 5.20
C LEU A 228 -4.18 33.49 4.81
N ILE A 229 -4.11 34.09 3.61
CA ILE A 229 -5.17 34.95 3.09
C ILE A 229 -6.47 34.14 2.96
N ALA A 230 -6.41 32.93 2.40
CA ALA A 230 -7.58 32.06 2.30
C ALA A 230 -8.18 31.73 3.68
N HIS A 231 -7.32 31.45 4.67
CA HIS A 231 -7.73 31.21 6.04
C HIS A 231 -8.43 32.44 6.65
N THR A 232 -7.90 33.65 6.44
CA THR A 232 -8.51 34.88 7.00
C THR A 232 -9.84 35.26 6.33
N LEU A 233 -10.00 34.97 5.03
CA LEU A 233 -11.20 35.35 4.28
C LEU A 233 -12.33 34.32 4.40
N PHE A 234 -12.00 33.03 4.47
CA PHE A 234 -12.96 31.93 4.43
C PHE A 234 -13.00 31.12 5.73
N GLY A 235 -12.18 31.45 6.73
CA GLY A 235 -12.08 30.73 8.00
C GLY A 235 -11.12 29.55 7.95
N ALA A 236 -11.06 28.81 9.07
CA ALA A 236 -10.19 27.64 9.20
C ALA A 236 -10.58 26.57 8.18
N ALA A 237 -9.63 26.19 7.32
CA ALA A 237 -9.80 25.20 6.26
C ALA A 237 -10.11 23.79 6.79
N THR A 238 -9.70 23.51 8.01
CA THR A 238 -9.71 22.19 8.61
C THR A 238 -9.95 22.37 10.09
N HIS A 239 -11.02 21.78 10.60
CA HIS A 239 -11.20 21.57 12.03
C HIS A 239 -10.67 20.19 12.39
N TRP A 240 -10.06 20.10 13.57
CA TRP A 240 -9.53 18.85 14.08
C TRP A 240 -10.59 18.22 14.96
N ASP A 241 -11.10 17.07 14.55
CA ASP A 241 -11.96 16.25 15.38
C ASP A 241 -11.08 15.47 16.37
N VAL A 242 -11.01 15.98 17.60
CA VAL A 242 -10.20 15.39 18.67
C VAL A 242 -11.04 14.32 19.36
N PRO A 243 -10.51 13.09 19.51
CA PRO A 243 -11.25 12.01 20.15
C PRO A 243 -11.56 12.32 21.62
N GLU A 244 -12.82 12.25 22.00
CA GLU A 244 -13.28 12.46 23.38
C GLU A 244 -13.95 11.20 23.94
N LEU A 245 -13.70 10.91 25.21
CA LEU A 245 -14.37 9.80 25.90
C LEU A 245 -15.85 10.17 26.15
N ARG A 246 -16.77 9.56 25.39
CA ARG A 246 -18.22 9.75 25.57
C ARG A 246 -18.91 8.44 25.95
N GLY A 247 -19.40 8.38 27.19
CA GLY A 247 -20.04 7.19 27.74
C GLY A 247 -19.01 6.09 28.05
N PHE A 248 -19.04 5.00 27.28
CA PHE A 248 -18.15 3.85 27.48
C PHE A 248 -17.00 3.77 26.48
N ASN A 249 -16.97 4.61 25.45
CA ASN A 249 -15.93 4.57 24.40
C ASN A 249 -15.56 5.98 23.89
N PHE A 250 -14.45 6.07 23.16
CA PHE A 250 -14.09 7.30 22.46
C PHE A 250 -14.99 7.55 21.25
N ARG A 251 -15.33 8.82 21.01
CA ARG A 251 -16.04 9.30 19.83
C ARG A 251 -15.25 10.46 19.23
N GLY A 252 -15.30 10.54 17.90
CA GLY A 252 -14.51 11.49 17.14
C GLY A 252 -13.09 11.01 16.85
N GLY A 253 -12.43 11.71 15.96
CA GLY A 253 -11.12 11.38 15.42
C GLY A 253 -11.12 10.10 14.58
N PHE A 254 -9.91 9.69 14.20
CA PHE A 254 -9.69 8.42 13.52
C PHE A 254 -9.46 7.34 14.57
N ALA A 255 -10.24 6.26 14.46
CA ALA A 255 -10.13 5.09 15.32
C ALA A 255 -9.46 3.94 14.55
N MET A 256 -8.29 3.52 15.00
CA MET A 256 -7.60 2.33 14.51
C MET A 256 -7.92 1.16 15.44
N ILE A 257 -8.68 0.18 14.94
CA ILE A 257 -9.03 -1.01 15.73
C ILE A 257 -7.79 -1.83 16.09
N PRO A 258 -7.78 -2.55 17.23
CA PRO A 258 -6.61 -3.32 17.69
C PRO A 258 -6.17 -4.37 16.68
N GLU A 259 -7.09 -4.97 15.94
CA GLU A 259 -6.80 -5.98 14.94
C GLU A 259 -5.97 -5.39 13.79
N LEU A 260 -6.35 -4.20 13.30
CA LEU A 260 -5.62 -3.49 12.25
C LEU A 260 -4.22 -3.08 12.74
N ALA A 261 -4.12 -2.58 13.96
CA ALA A 261 -2.84 -2.21 14.58
C ALA A 261 -1.92 -3.42 14.76
N ALA A 262 -2.44 -4.53 15.29
CA ALA A 262 -1.68 -5.77 15.49
C ALA A 262 -1.15 -6.32 14.16
N LEU A 263 -2.01 -6.39 13.12
CA LEU A 263 -1.59 -6.83 11.79
C LEU A 263 -0.52 -5.92 11.21
N THR A 264 -0.72 -4.60 11.32
CA THR A 264 0.23 -3.62 10.79
C THR A 264 1.59 -3.79 11.46
N LEU A 265 1.63 -3.89 12.79
CA LEU A 265 2.87 -4.08 13.55
C LEU A 265 3.53 -5.42 13.21
N ALA A 266 2.80 -6.52 13.30
CA ALA A 266 3.34 -7.86 13.09
C ALA A 266 3.90 -8.05 11.68
N LEU A 267 3.11 -7.72 10.65
CA LEU A 267 3.54 -7.90 9.26
C LEU A 267 4.62 -6.88 8.87
N SER A 268 4.61 -5.67 9.42
CA SER A 268 5.68 -4.69 9.15
C SER A 268 7.00 -5.13 9.76
N ILE A 269 6.99 -5.59 11.01
CA ILE A 269 8.19 -6.07 11.70
C ILE A 269 8.74 -7.31 10.98
N TYR A 270 7.88 -8.29 10.71
CA TYR A 270 8.26 -9.50 9.97
C TYR A 270 8.87 -9.13 8.61
N THR A 271 8.15 -8.39 7.76
CA THR A 271 8.65 -8.09 6.41
C THR A 271 9.85 -7.15 6.40
N SER A 272 9.96 -6.21 7.34
CA SER A 272 11.11 -5.31 7.44
C SER A 272 12.43 -6.05 7.59
N SER A 273 12.42 -7.20 8.29
CA SER A 273 13.62 -8.03 8.46
C SER A 273 14.09 -8.66 7.14
N PHE A 274 13.17 -9.05 6.25
CA PHE A 274 13.48 -9.52 4.90
C PHE A 274 13.90 -8.38 3.99
N ILE A 275 13.24 -7.21 4.07
CA ILE A 275 13.63 -6.00 3.33
C ILE A 275 15.05 -5.57 3.69
N ALA A 276 15.39 -5.58 4.99
CA ALA A 276 16.74 -5.26 5.46
C ALA A 276 17.80 -6.18 4.85
N GLU A 277 17.48 -7.47 4.69
CA GLU A 277 18.37 -8.41 4.00
C GLU A 277 18.50 -8.15 2.52
N VAL A 278 17.39 -7.87 1.85
CA VAL A 278 17.38 -7.54 0.43
C VAL A 278 18.25 -6.30 0.16
N ILE A 279 18.15 -5.28 1.00
CA ILE A 279 18.95 -4.05 0.90
C ILE A 279 20.43 -4.35 1.13
N ARG A 280 20.76 -5.09 2.19
CA ARG A 280 22.14 -5.46 2.49
C ARG A 280 22.75 -6.26 1.34
N ALA A 281 22.09 -7.32 0.89
CA ALA A 281 22.53 -8.18 -0.19
C ALA A 281 22.65 -7.39 -1.51
N GLY A 282 21.71 -6.50 -1.78
CA GLY A 282 21.74 -5.62 -2.94
C GLY A 282 22.95 -4.69 -2.97
N ILE A 283 23.28 -4.06 -1.84
CA ILE A 283 24.45 -3.18 -1.73
C ILE A 283 25.76 -3.98 -1.86
N GLN A 284 25.85 -5.14 -1.18
CA GLN A 284 27.03 -6.00 -1.21
C GLN A 284 27.24 -6.73 -2.54
N SER A 285 26.21 -6.81 -3.39
CA SER A 285 26.31 -7.41 -4.73
C SER A 285 27.11 -6.55 -5.71
N VAL A 286 27.31 -5.25 -5.43
CA VAL A 286 28.08 -4.35 -6.29
C VAL A 286 29.57 -4.69 -6.15
N PRO A 287 30.30 -5.00 -7.25
CA PRO A 287 31.70 -5.36 -7.17
C PRO A 287 32.57 -4.30 -6.50
N HIS A 288 33.48 -4.72 -5.62
CA HIS A 288 34.38 -3.81 -4.89
C HIS A 288 35.21 -2.91 -5.81
N GLY A 289 35.58 -3.38 -7.01
CA GLY A 289 36.29 -2.59 -8.02
C GLY A 289 35.59 -1.27 -8.40
N GLN A 290 34.26 -1.17 -8.29
CA GLN A 290 33.53 0.09 -8.49
C GLN A 290 33.87 1.12 -7.41
N SER A 291 33.97 0.67 -6.16
CA SER A 291 34.34 1.52 -5.03
C SER A 291 35.83 1.89 -5.03
N GLU A 292 36.70 0.97 -5.46
CA GLU A 292 38.13 1.19 -5.62
C GLU A 292 38.42 2.19 -6.75
N ALA A 293 37.78 2.02 -7.92
CA ALA A 293 37.91 2.95 -9.04
C ALA A 293 37.43 4.37 -8.66
N ALA A 294 36.31 4.48 -7.95
CA ALA A 294 35.82 5.77 -7.47
C ALA A 294 36.79 6.45 -6.49
N ARG A 295 37.42 5.68 -5.59
CA ARG A 295 38.46 6.19 -4.68
C ARG A 295 39.72 6.60 -5.42
N SER A 296 40.13 5.87 -6.46
CA SER A 296 41.27 6.24 -7.33
C SER A 296 41.03 7.54 -8.10
N LEU A 297 39.77 7.86 -8.41
CA LEU A 297 39.36 9.15 -8.98
C LEU A 297 39.21 10.26 -7.93
N GLY A 298 39.52 10.00 -6.66
CA GLY A 298 39.40 10.97 -5.57
C GLY A 298 37.96 11.28 -5.15
N LEU A 299 36.97 10.45 -5.52
CA LEU A 299 35.58 10.69 -5.16
C LEU A 299 35.33 10.44 -3.67
N PRO A 300 34.70 11.37 -2.94
CA PRO A 300 34.40 11.18 -1.52
C PRO A 300 33.31 10.12 -1.32
N ASN A 301 33.34 9.42 -0.19
CA ASN A 301 32.44 8.28 0.10
C ASN A 301 30.93 8.58 -0.12
N PRO A 302 30.38 9.75 0.27
CA PRO A 302 28.98 10.07 -0.01
C PRO A 302 28.65 10.14 -1.51
N VAL A 303 29.59 10.62 -2.32
CA VAL A 303 29.45 10.71 -3.78
C VAL A 303 29.54 9.31 -4.39
N THR A 304 30.51 8.51 -3.98
CA THR A 304 30.65 7.10 -4.40
C THR A 304 29.39 6.30 -4.08
N LEU A 305 28.84 6.44 -2.87
CA LEU A 305 27.60 5.78 -2.48
C LEU A 305 26.42 6.25 -3.35
N ARG A 306 26.20 7.56 -3.47
CA ARG A 306 25.03 8.12 -4.15
C ARG A 306 25.05 7.94 -5.67
N GLN A 307 26.22 8.05 -6.30
CA GLN A 307 26.35 8.10 -7.77
C GLN A 307 26.82 6.79 -8.40
N VAL A 308 27.51 5.93 -7.64
CA VAL A 308 28.07 4.67 -8.18
C VAL A 308 27.36 3.46 -7.59
N ILE A 309 27.37 3.31 -6.26
CA ILE A 309 26.92 2.08 -5.60
C ILE A 309 25.40 1.97 -5.56
N ILE A 310 24.70 2.99 -5.03
CA ILE A 310 23.23 2.96 -4.87
C ILE A 310 22.51 2.74 -6.21
N PRO A 311 22.83 3.44 -7.31
CA PRO A 311 22.14 3.21 -8.60
C PRO A 311 22.27 1.78 -9.13
N GLN A 312 23.40 1.12 -8.89
CA GLN A 312 23.64 -0.27 -9.28
C GLN A 312 22.91 -1.24 -8.34
N ALA A 313 23.04 -1.03 -7.02
CA ALA A 313 22.38 -1.84 -6.00
C ALA A 313 20.85 -1.82 -6.17
N MET A 314 20.25 -0.67 -6.51
CA MET A 314 18.81 -0.55 -6.73
C MET A 314 18.28 -1.51 -7.81
N ARG A 315 19.05 -1.79 -8.86
CA ARG A 315 18.65 -2.74 -9.91
C ARG A 315 18.53 -4.18 -9.39
N VAL A 316 19.32 -4.51 -8.38
CA VAL A 316 19.32 -5.82 -7.71
C VAL A 316 18.27 -5.87 -6.60
N ILE A 317 18.01 -4.74 -5.92
CA ILE A 317 17.07 -4.62 -4.80
C ILE A 317 15.61 -4.64 -5.26
N ILE A 318 15.27 -3.96 -6.36
CA ILE A 318 13.87 -3.76 -6.77
C ILE A 318 13.11 -5.07 -7.01
N PRO A 319 13.65 -6.06 -7.77
CA PRO A 319 12.91 -7.30 -8.01
C PRO A 319 12.50 -8.07 -6.74
N PRO A 320 13.41 -8.37 -5.79
CA PRO A 320 13.03 -9.05 -4.56
C PRO A 320 12.17 -8.19 -3.62
N LEU A 321 12.29 -6.85 -3.63
CA LEU A 321 11.36 -5.99 -2.87
C LEU A 321 9.92 -6.13 -3.36
N THR A 322 9.71 -6.18 -4.68
CA THR A 322 8.38 -6.41 -5.25
C THR A 322 7.80 -7.73 -4.75
N SER A 323 8.60 -8.79 -4.69
CA SER A 323 8.18 -10.07 -4.10
C SER A 323 7.79 -9.94 -2.63
N GLN A 324 8.52 -9.14 -1.83
CA GLN A 324 8.14 -8.90 -0.43
C GLN A 324 6.82 -8.13 -0.29
N TYR A 325 6.56 -7.16 -1.18
CA TYR A 325 5.27 -6.47 -1.18
C TYR A 325 4.11 -7.38 -1.59
N LEU A 326 4.32 -8.26 -2.57
CA LEU A 326 3.33 -9.30 -2.92
C LEU A 326 3.09 -10.26 -1.76
N ASN A 327 4.14 -10.60 -1.00
CA ASN A 327 4.00 -11.43 0.20
C ASN A 327 3.23 -10.72 1.31
N ILE A 328 3.38 -9.40 1.49
CA ILE A 328 2.53 -8.63 2.42
C ILE A 328 1.06 -8.77 2.04
N ILE A 329 0.72 -8.60 0.76
CA ILE A 329 -0.66 -8.72 0.29
C ILE A 329 -1.19 -10.13 0.54
N LYS A 330 -0.41 -11.18 0.26
CA LYS A 330 -0.82 -12.57 0.52
C LYS A 330 -0.98 -12.84 2.02
N ASN A 331 -0.03 -12.39 2.84
CA ASN A 331 -0.03 -12.60 4.28
C ASN A 331 -1.07 -11.76 5.01
N SER A 332 -1.63 -10.72 4.37
CA SER A 332 -2.76 -9.97 4.93
C SER A 332 -3.96 -10.88 5.22
N SER A 333 -4.12 -11.98 4.48
CA SER A 333 -5.18 -12.99 4.72
C SER A 333 -5.09 -13.71 6.07
N LEU A 334 -3.93 -13.67 6.73
CA LEU A 334 -3.78 -14.15 8.12
C LEU A 334 -4.60 -13.32 9.11
N ALA A 335 -5.08 -12.14 8.69
CA ALA A 335 -6.08 -11.32 9.37
C ALA A 335 -7.29 -12.10 9.92
N ALA A 336 -7.74 -13.10 9.17
CA ALA A 336 -8.88 -13.93 9.55
C ALA A 336 -8.68 -14.59 10.92
N ALA A 337 -7.43 -14.85 11.33
CA ALA A 337 -7.12 -15.50 12.60
C ALA A 337 -7.40 -14.62 13.85
N ILE A 338 -7.44 -13.29 13.68
CA ILE A 338 -7.78 -12.35 14.75
C ILE A 338 -9.09 -11.61 14.49
N GLY A 339 -9.86 -12.03 13.47
CA GLY A 339 -11.16 -11.44 13.16
C GLY A 339 -11.10 -10.07 12.49
N TYR A 340 -9.97 -9.65 11.91
CA TYR A 340 -9.94 -8.43 11.10
C TYR A 340 -10.75 -8.65 9.81
N PRO A 341 -11.65 -7.73 9.40
CA PRO A 341 -12.54 -7.92 8.26
C PRO A 341 -11.85 -7.63 6.92
N ASP A 342 -10.83 -8.41 6.58
CA ASP A 342 -10.22 -8.39 5.24
C ASP A 342 -11.04 -9.19 4.23
N MET A 343 -10.61 -9.20 2.97
CA MET A 343 -11.25 -9.97 1.91
C MET A 343 -11.38 -11.46 2.25
N MET A 344 -10.34 -12.08 2.84
CA MET A 344 -10.39 -13.50 3.19
C MET A 344 -11.38 -13.76 4.32
N SER A 345 -11.31 -12.98 5.41
CA SER A 345 -12.17 -13.15 6.58
C SER A 345 -13.65 -12.92 6.24
N LEU A 346 -13.97 -11.86 5.47
CA LEU A 346 -15.35 -11.59 5.07
C LEU A 346 -15.87 -12.66 4.11
N PHE A 347 -15.14 -12.97 3.04
CA PHE A 347 -15.65 -13.89 2.03
C PHE A 347 -15.68 -15.35 2.52
N ALA A 348 -14.53 -15.87 2.95
CA ALA A 348 -14.43 -17.27 3.36
C ALA A 348 -15.04 -17.53 4.75
N GLY A 349 -15.01 -16.52 5.64
CA GLY A 349 -15.49 -16.67 7.01
C GLY A 349 -16.97 -16.39 7.20
N THR A 350 -17.53 -15.35 6.58
CA THR A 350 -18.94 -14.96 6.81
C THR A 350 -19.83 -15.23 5.61
N VAL A 351 -19.47 -14.73 4.41
CA VAL A 351 -20.32 -14.86 3.22
C VAL A 351 -20.60 -16.32 2.85
N LEU A 352 -19.57 -17.16 2.74
CA LEU A 352 -19.75 -18.58 2.39
C LEU A 352 -20.51 -19.38 3.45
N ASN A 353 -20.45 -18.96 4.72
CA ASN A 353 -21.14 -19.66 5.81
C ASN A 353 -22.62 -19.27 5.90
N GLN A 354 -22.96 -18.03 5.55
CA GLN A 354 -24.33 -17.53 5.52
C GLN A 354 -25.05 -17.89 4.21
N TYR A 355 -24.33 -17.82 3.08
CA TYR A 355 -24.84 -18.26 1.79
C TYR A 355 -24.68 -19.78 1.65
N ARG A 356 -25.67 -20.53 2.14
CA ARG A 356 -25.83 -21.94 1.79
C ARG A 356 -26.76 -22.06 0.59
N PRO A 357 -26.30 -22.58 -0.57
CA PRO A 357 -27.20 -22.84 -1.70
C PRO A 357 -28.22 -23.90 -1.26
N GLY A 358 -29.49 -23.50 -1.11
CA GLY A 358 -30.56 -24.37 -0.64
C GLY A 358 -31.63 -23.69 0.23
N ASN A 359 -31.40 -22.44 0.69
CA ASN A 359 -32.41 -21.62 1.38
C ASN A 359 -32.74 -20.33 0.63
#